data_AF-A0A6I6GJ12-F1
#
_entry.id   AF-A0A6I6GJ12-F1
#
_cell.length_a   1.000
_cell.length_b   1.000
_cell.length_c   1.000
_cell.angle_alpha   90.00
_cell.angle_beta   90.00
_cell.angle_gamma   90.00
#
_symmetry.space_group_name_H-M   'P 1'
#
loop_
_entity.id
_entity.type
_entity.pdbx_description
1 polymer ?
#
loop_
_entity_poly.entity_id
_entity_poly.type
_entity_poly.pdbx_seq_one_letter_code
_entity_poly.pdbx_strand_id
1 'polypeptide(L)'
;MKHQKRKQLRHFFAKGSGYEQRQEWQYLMPWPLLALCRMTEVPPKRLISQLLSDLAQDSWNRHPNEGVRSLLVEYFILRGYGADRYSEEDIRSMFAEMNALGMLWPDEGNSRLIDSHVKWRKRQQAYWFEKWYYKIRRKEPA
;
A
#
# COMPACT_ATOMS: atom_id res chain seq x y z
N MET A 1 -19.08 6.00 -22.01
CA MET A 1 -18.19 4.90 -21.53
C MET A 1 -17.24 5.25 -20.38
N LYS A 2 -16.54 6.40 -20.36
CA LYS A 2 -15.60 6.75 -19.25
C LYS A 2 -16.29 6.91 -17.87
N HIS A 3 -17.57 7.29 -17.84
CA HIS A 3 -18.35 7.44 -16.60
C HIS A 3 -18.72 6.11 -15.94
N GLN A 4 -18.89 5.02 -16.73
CA GLN A 4 -19.26 3.70 -16.22
C GLN A 4 -18.12 3.05 -15.42
N LYS A 5 -16.88 3.14 -15.94
CA LYS A 5 -15.67 2.58 -15.29
C LYS A 5 -15.37 3.24 -13.94
N ARG A 6 -15.53 4.55 -13.83
CA ARG A 6 -15.36 5.30 -12.56
C ARG A 6 -16.40 4.90 -11.49
N LYS A 7 -17.62 4.54 -11.89
CA LYS A 7 -18.66 4.06 -10.96
C LYS A 7 -18.33 2.66 -10.42
N GLN A 8 -17.78 1.77 -11.25
CA GLN A 8 -17.36 0.42 -10.84
C GLN A 8 -16.19 0.43 -9.83
N LEU A 9 -15.19 1.28 -10.00
CA LEU A 9 -14.07 1.39 -9.05
C LEU A 9 -14.49 1.93 -7.68
N ARG A 10 -15.44 2.87 -7.64
CA ARG A 10 -16.04 3.32 -6.39
C ARG A 10 -16.82 2.22 -5.68
N HIS A 11 -17.41 1.29 -6.43
CA HIS A 11 -18.09 0.11 -5.90
C HIS A 11 -17.10 -0.95 -5.39
N PHE A 12 -15.91 -1.09 -6.00
CA PHE A 12 -14.88 -2.04 -5.56
C PHE A 12 -14.35 -1.74 -4.14
N PHE A 13 -14.29 -0.46 -3.75
CA PHE A 13 -13.97 -0.02 -2.39
C PHE A 13 -15.21 0.13 -1.48
N ALA A 14 -16.42 -0.10 -1.99
CA ALA A 14 -17.67 0.10 -1.27
C ALA A 14 -18.43 -1.23 -1.18
N LYS A 15 -18.14 -1.98 -0.11
CA LYS A 15 -18.77 -3.22 0.38
C LYS A 15 -18.44 -4.52 -0.36
N GLY A 16 -17.97 -5.51 0.41
CA GLY A 16 -17.98 -6.93 0.06
C GLY A 16 -16.76 -7.48 -0.69
N SER A 17 -15.71 -6.69 -0.93
CA SER A 17 -14.51 -7.13 -1.68
C SER A 17 -13.38 -7.69 -0.80
N GLY A 18 -13.55 -7.73 0.54
CA GLY A 18 -12.47 -8.04 1.49
C GLY A 18 -11.47 -6.89 1.69
N TYR A 19 -11.59 -5.79 0.93
CA TYR A 19 -10.76 -4.58 1.03
C TYR A 19 -11.45 -3.44 1.81
N GLU A 20 -12.07 -3.77 2.95
CA GLU A 20 -12.71 -2.76 3.80
C GLU A 20 -11.66 -1.94 4.57
N GLN A 21 -11.76 -0.59 4.50
CA GLN A 21 -10.83 0.32 5.20
C GLN A 21 -10.94 0.27 6.74
N ARG A 22 -12.01 -0.31 7.29
CA ARG A 22 -12.19 -0.49 8.74
C ARG A 22 -12.31 -1.98 9.06
N GLN A 23 -11.17 -2.63 9.31
CA GLN A 23 -11.14 -3.86 10.08
C GLN A 23 -10.90 -3.48 11.55
N GLU A 24 -11.79 -3.90 12.45
CA GLU A 24 -11.46 -3.99 13.87
C GLU A 24 -10.43 -5.11 14.00
N TRP A 25 -9.15 -4.74 14.00
CA TRP A 25 -8.07 -5.71 14.09
C TRP A 25 -7.98 -6.26 15.52
N GLN A 26 -8.77 -7.28 15.84
CA GLN A 26 -8.42 -8.21 16.90
C GLN A 26 -7.32 -9.12 16.36
N TYR A 27 -6.09 -8.60 16.30
CA TYR A 27 -4.94 -9.41 15.92
C TYR A 27 -4.83 -10.57 16.91
N LEU A 28 -5.05 -11.80 16.45
CA LEU A 28 -4.49 -12.99 17.11
C LEU A 28 -2.97 -12.94 16.90
N MET A 29 -2.30 -12.06 17.63
CA MET A 29 -0.85 -11.96 17.55
C MET A 29 -0.24 -13.21 18.18
N PRO A 30 0.75 -13.84 17.51
CA PRO A 30 1.49 -14.93 18.11
C PRO A 30 2.15 -14.47 19.42
N TRP A 31 2.05 -15.31 20.45
CA TRP A 31 2.67 -15.03 21.74
C TRP A 31 4.16 -14.66 21.67
N PRO A 32 5.00 -15.30 20.82
CA PRO A 32 6.40 -14.89 20.67
C PRO A 32 6.57 -13.44 20.22
N LEU A 33 5.70 -12.93 19.34
CA LEU A 33 5.74 -11.54 18.89
C LEU A 33 5.33 -10.58 20.01
N LEU A 34 4.36 -10.95 20.84
CA LEU A 34 3.99 -10.20 22.04
C LEU A 34 5.13 -10.15 23.05
N ALA A 35 5.81 -11.28 23.27
CA ALA A 35 6.98 -11.34 24.15
C ALA A 35 8.11 -10.43 23.64
N LEU A 36 8.40 -10.46 22.34
CA LEU A 36 9.37 -9.55 21.71
C LEU A 36 8.99 -8.08 21.88
N CYS A 37 7.72 -7.73 21.64
CA CYS A 37 7.19 -6.38 21.88
C CYS A 37 7.39 -5.95 23.34
N ARG A 38 7.16 -6.86 24.30
CA ARG A 38 7.36 -6.58 25.72
C ARG A 38 8.83 -6.37 26.08
N MET A 39 9.74 -7.18 25.54
CA MET A 39 11.18 -7.10 25.81
C MET A 39 11.83 -5.86 25.17
N THR A 40 11.34 -5.44 24.00
CA THR A 40 11.87 -4.30 23.26
C THR A 40 11.15 -2.99 23.55
N GLU A 41 10.15 -3.02 24.43
CA GLU A 41 9.30 -1.87 24.78
C GLU A 41 8.61 -1.23 23.56
N VAL A 42 8.40 -1.99 22.48
CA VAL A 42 7.68 -1.54 21.29
C VAL A 42 6.23 -2.01 21.37
N PRO A 43 5.24 -1.10 21.44
CA PRO A 43 3.84 -1.51 21.44
C PRO A 43 3.46 -2.23 20.13
N PRO A 44 2.72 -3.35 20.18
CA PRO A 44 2.26 -4.08 19.00
C PRO A 44 1.64 -3.20 17.91
N LYS A 45 0.77 -2.27 18.32
CA LYS A 45 0.10 -1.34 17.42
C LYS A 45 1.09 -0.52 16.62
N ARG A 46 2.18 -0.05 17.26
CA ARG A 46 3.23 0.74 16.60
C ARG A 46 3.98 -0.13 15.60
N LEU A 47 4.41 -1.33 16.00
CA LEU A 47 5.13 -2.26 15.13
C LEU A 47 4.33 -2.59 13.86
N ILE A 48 3.06 -2.99 14.01
CA ILE A 48 2.21 -3.34 12.87
C ILE A 48 1.91 -2.12 12.00
N SER A 49 1.62 -0.97 12.61
CA SER A 49 1.32 0.25 11.86
C SER A 49 2.53 0.73 11.05
N GLN A 50 3.75 0.65 11.62
CA GLN A 50 4.99 0.97 10.92
C GLN A 50 5.27 -0.02 9.79
N LEU A 51 5.16 -1.33 10.05
CA LEU A 51 5.32 -2.37 9.02
C LEU A 51 4.40 -2.15 7.82
N LEU A 52 3.10 -1.89 8.08
CA LEU A 52 2.12 -1.65 7.04
C LEU A 52 2.38 -0.35 6.29
N SER A 53 2.78 0.72 6.99
CA SER A 53 3.10 2.01 6.39
C SER A 53 4.35 1.93 5.50
N ASP A 54 5.39 1.24 5.95
CA ASP A 54 6.63 1.04 5.20
C ASP A 54 6.38 0.15 3.98
N LEU A 55 5.65 -0.96 4.13
CA LEU A 55 5.28 -1.83 3.00
C LEU A 55 4.44 -1.07 1.97
N ALA A 56 3.43 -0.31 2.42
CA ALA A 56 2.55 0.46 1.53
C ALA A 56 3.24 1.66 0.85
N GLN A 57 4.52 1.92 1.14
CA GLN A 57 5.26 3.09 0.64
C GLN A 57 4.55 4.42 0.97
N ASP A 58 3.89 4.48 2.13
CA ASP A 58 3.14 5.66 2.54
C ASP A 58 4.07 6.84 2.82
N SER A 59 3.55 8.06 2.73
CA SER A 59 4.36 9.27 2.87
C SER A 59 4.15 10.07 4.15
N TRP A 60 2.96 10.01 4.75
CA TRP A 60 2.58 10.93 5.83
C TRP A 60 3.45 10.74 7.08
N ASN A 61 3.98 9.53 7.27
CA ASN A 61 4.89 9.18 8.35
C ASN A 61 6.13 8.46 7.79
N ARG A 62 6.66 8.96 6.67
CA ARG A 62 7.83 8.37 6.00
C ARG A 62 9.06 8.55 6.88
N HIS A 63 9.46 7.50 7.59
CA HIS A 63 10.79 7.46 8.19
C HIS A 63 11.85 7.34 7.09
N PRO A 64 13.04 7.96 7.23
CA PRO A 64 14.09 7.97 6.20
C PRO A 64 14.81 6.62 6.00
N ASN A 65 14.24 5.49 6.48
CA ASN A 65 14.87 4.19 6.36
C ASN A 65 14.45 3.48 5.07
N GLU A 66 15.10 3.83 3.97
CA GLU A 66 14.87 3.21 2.65
C GLU A 66 15.28 1.72 2.65
N GLY A 67 16.27 1.33 3.45
CA GLY A 67 16.71 -0.06 3.58
C GLY A 67 15.61 -0.99 4.08
N VAL A 68 14.81 -0.55 5.05
CA VAL A 68 13.66 -1.33 5.55
C VAL A 68 12.63 -1.56 4.46
N ARG A 69 12.32 -0.53 3.66
CA ARG A 69 11.35 -0.65 2.56
C ARG A 69 11.83 -1.64 1.50
N SER A 70 13.10 -1.59 1.13
CA SER A 70 13.70 -2.55 0.20
C SER A 70 13.57 -3.98 0.72
N LEU A 71 13.88 -4.23 2.01
CA LEU A 71 13.71 -5.55 2.62
C LEU A 71 12.26 -6.04 2.61
N LEU A 72 11.29 -5.16 2.78
CA LEU A 72 9.87 -5.51 2.73
C LEU A 72 9.40 -5.87 1.31
N VAL A 73 9.96 -5.22 0.29
CA VAL A 73 9.73 -5.60 -1.13
C VAL A 73 10.32 -6.98 -1.41
N GLU A 74 11.55 -7.25 -0.98
CA GLU A 74 12.16 -8.58 -1.12
C GLU A 74 11.33 -9.65 -0.40
N TYR A 75 10.91 -9.38 0.84
CA TYR A 75 10.04 -10.29 1.58
C TYR A 75 8.74 -10.58 0.82
N PHE A 76 8.09 -9.55 0.26
CA PHE A 76 6.86 -9.71 -0.51
C PHE A 76 7.04 -10.65 -1.72
N ILE A 77 8.16 -10.48 -2.43
CA ILE A 77 8.53 -11.30 -3.59
C ILE A 77 8.85 -12.74 -3.17
N LEU A 78 9.70 -12.93 -2.15
CA LEU A 78 10.09 -14.25 -1.64
C LEU A 78 8.91 -15.07 -1.12
N ARG A 79 7.87 -14.40 -0.60
CA ARG A 79 6.62 -15.06 -0.19
C ARG A 79 5.74 -15.48 -1.37
N GLY A 80 6.08 -15.09 -2.60
CA GLY A 80 5.33 -15.42 -3.82
C GLY A 80 4.01 -14.66 -3.94
N TYR A 81 3.85 -13.54 -3.23
CA TYR A 81 2.60 -12.79 -3.26
C TYR A 81 2.35 -12.19 -4.66
N GLY A 82 1.26 -12.60 -5.30
CA GLY A 82 0.89 -12.15 -6.64
C GLY A 82 1.73 -12.76 -7.77
N ALA A 83 2.59 -13.75 -7.48
CA ALA A 83 3.44 -14.41 -8.46
C ALA A 83 2.64 -15.21 -9.52
N ASP A 84 1.37 -15.53 -9.24
CA ASP A 84 0.42 -16.10 -10.21
C ASP A 84 0.04 -15.13 -11.34
N ARG A 85 0.26 -13.82 -11.12
CA ARG A 85 -0.22 -12.75 -12.01
C ARG A 85 0.90 -11.88 -12.55
N TYR A 86 1.92 -11.61 -11.73
CA TYR A 86 2.96 -10.64 -12.02
C TYR A 86 4.34 -11.29 -11.91
N SER A 87 5.27 -10.89 -12.79
CA SER A 87 6.68 -11.24 -12.61
C SER A 87 7.27 -10.47 -11.44
N GLU A 88 8.45 -10.88 -10.97
CA GLU A 88 9.16 -10.14 -9.92
C GLU A 88 9.45 -8.70 -10.34
N GLU A 89 9.84 -8.47 -11.60
CA GLU A 89 10.10 -7.14 -12.15
C GLU A 89 8.85 -6.26 -12.15
N ASP A 90 7.69 -6.86 -12.44
CA ASP A 90 6.40 -6.16 -12.36
C ASP A 90 6.11 -5.73 -10.92
N ILE A 91 6.32 -6.61 -9.94
CA ILE A 91 6.13 -6.30 -8.51
C ILE A 91 7.11 -5.21 -8.06
N ARG A 92 8.38 -5.30 -8.43
CA ARG A 92 9.40 -4.26 -8.12
C ARG A 92 8.99 -2.91 -8.70
N SER A 93 8.49 -2.91 -9.94
CA SER A 93 8.03 -1.69 -10.61
C SER A 93 6.80 -1.10 -9.91
N MET A 94 5.85 -1.93 -9.46
CA MET A 94 4.71 -1.47 -8.67
C MET A 94 5.15 -0.71 -7.42
N PHE A 95 6.06 -1.31 -6.63
CA PHE A 95 6.57 -0.68 -5.40
C PHE A 95 7.39 0.58 -5.68
N ALA A 96 8.22 0.59 -6.74
CA ALA A 96 8.97 1.77 -7.15
C ALA A 96 8.05 2.95 -7.52
N GLU A 97 6.97 2.67 -8.26
CA GLU A 97 5.96 3.68 -8.62
C GLU A 97 5.24 4.22 -7.38
N MET A 98 4.84 3.37 -6.43
CA MET A 98 4.23 3.82 -5.17
C MET A 98 5.21 4.67 -4.35
N ASN A 99 6.47 4.25 -4.25
CA ASN A 99 7.51 4.99 -3.55
C ASN A 99 7.70 6.40 -4.13
N ALA A 100 7.71 6.53 -5.46
CA ALA A 100 7.81 7.83 -6.13
C ALA A 100 6.62 8.75 -5.78
N LEU A 101 5.39 8.22 -5.73
CA LEU A 101 4.21 8.97 -5.27
C LEU A 101 4.30 9.36 -3.78
N GLY A 102 4.97 8.52 -2.99
CA GLY A 102 5.26 8.77 -1.59
C GLY A 102 6.26 9.92 -1.40
N MET A 103 7.35 9.94 -2.18
CA MET A 103 8.43 10.94 -2.08
C MET A 103 7.98 12.38 -2.33
N LEU A 104 6.87 12.59 -3.05
CA LEU A 104 6.38 13.92 -3.39
C LEU A 104 5.60 14.62 -2.26
N TRP A 105 5.76 14.19 -1.01
CA TRP A 105 5.04 14.78 0.12
C TRP A 105 5.52 16.20 0.43
N PRO A 106 4.61 17.18 0.58
CA PRO A 106 4.99 18.56 0.83
C PRO A 106 5.27 18.81 2.33
N ASP A 107 6.43 18.36 2.83
CA ASP A 107 6.82 18.48 4.25
C ASP A 107 6.77 19.93 4.77
N GLU A 108 7.19 20.90 3.96
CA GLU A 108 7.19 22.34 4.30
C GLU A 108 5.93 23.07 3.79
N GLY A 109 4.93 22.32 3.34
CA GLY A 109 3.72 22.87 2.75
C GLY A 109 2.73 23.41 3.77
N ASN A 110 2.01 24.46 3.40
CA ASN A 110 0.83 24.89 4.17
C ASN A 110 -0.33 23.86 4.03
N SER A 111 -1.33 23.97 4.91
CA SER A 111 -2.49 23.07 4.93
C SER A 111 -3.19 22.94 3.57
N ARG A 112 -3.28 24.04 2.81
CA ARG A 112 -3.89 24.04 1.47
C ARG A 112 -3.07 23.24 0.45
N LEU A 113 -1.74 23.30 0.52
CA LEU A 113 -0.85 22.50 -0.31
C LEU A 113 -0.97 21.02 0.05
N ILE A 114 -0.97 20.71 1.35
CA ILE A 114 -1.20 19.34 1.85
C ILE A 114 -2.55 18.80 1.35
N ASP A 115 -3.64 19.56 1.49
CA ASP A 115 -4.97 19.15 1.01
C ASP A 115 -5.01 18.91 -0.49
N SER A 116 -4.32 19.77 -1.26
CA SER A 116 -4.22 19.64 -2.71
C SER A 116 -3.43 18.39 -3.09
N HIS A 117 -2.33 18.14 -2.38
CA HIS A 117 -1.50 16.95 -2.54
C HIS A 117 -2.27 15.67 -2.21
N VAL A 118 -3.01 15.64 -1.10
CA VAL A 118 -3.86 14.49 -0.73
C VAL A 118 -4.90 14.21 -1.82
N LYS A 119 -5.54 15.25 -2.38
CA LYS A 119 -6.49 15.09 -3.48
C LYS A 119 -5.82 14.57 -4.76
N TRP A 120 -4.64 15.08 -5.09
CA TRP A 120 -3.85 14.63 -6.23
C TRP A 120 -3.41 13.16 -6.06
N ARG A 121 -2.83 12.82 -4.90
CA ARG A 121 -2.39 11.46 -4.57
C ARG A 121 -3.51 10.45 -4.69
N LYS A 122 -4.71 10.75 -4.18
CA LYS A 122 -5.87 9.85 -4.32
C LYS A 122 -6.18 9.52 -5.78
N ARG A 123 -6.01 10.48 -6.70
CA ARG A 123 -6.19 10.25 -8.15
C ARG A 123 -5.06 9.41 -8.72
N GLN A 124 -3.81 9.68 -8.31
CA GLN A 124 -2.65 8.91 -8.77
C GLN A 124 -2.69 7.46 -8.30
N GLN A 125 -3.07 7.21 -7.04
CA GLN A 125 -3.24 5.86 -6.51
C GLN A 125 -4.34 5.10 -7.25
N ALA A 126 -5.47 5.75 -7.57
CA ALA A 126 -6.53 5.13 -8.37
C ALA A 126 -6.03 4.77 -9.79
N TYR A 127 -5.30 5.69 -10.44
CA TYR A 127 -4.71 5.43 -11.76
C TYR A 127 -3.66 4.31 -11.71
N TRP A 128 -2.77 4.33 -10.71
CA TRP A 128 -1.76 3.29 -10.47
C TRP A 128 -2.43 1.92 -10.33
N PHE A 129 -3.49 1.82 -9.52
CA PHE A 129 -4.25 0.59 -9.37
C PHE A 129 -4.85 0.13 -10.70
N GLU A 130 -5.56 1.02 -11.42
CA GLU A 130 -6.14 0.70 -12.73
C GLU A 130 -5.08 0.19 -13.72
N LYS A 131 -3.93 0.85 -13.79
CA LYS A 131 -2.82 0.49 -14.68
C LYS A 131 -2.39 -0.96 -14.47
N TRP A 132 -2.11 -1.34 -13.22
CA TRP A 132 -1.61 -2.66 -12.88
C TRP A 132 -2.71 -3.72 -12.95
N TYR A 133 -3.89 -3.44 -12.41
CA TYR A 133 -5.04 -4.34 -12.46
C TYR A 133 -5.46 -4.69 -13.90
N TYR A 134 -5.53 -3.70 -14.80
CA TYR A 134 -5.87 -3.94 -16.20
C TYR A 134 -4.69 -4.46 -17.05
N LYS A 135 -3.45 -4.48 -16.55
CA LYS A 135 -2.34 -5.14 -17.25
C LYS A 135 -2.56 -6.65 -17.32
N ILE A 136 -3.09 -7.26 -16.26
CA ILE A 136 -3.35 -8.71 -16.19
C ILE A 136 -4.62 -9.10 -16.93
N ARG A 137 -5.69 -8.32 -16.78
CA ARG A 137 -6.96 -8.61 -17.46
C ARG A 137 -6.92 -8.48 -18.98
N ARG A 138 -5.84 -7.89 -19.53
CA ARG A 138 -5.56 -7.90 -20.97
C ARG A 138 -4.87 -9.18 -21.45
N LYS A 139 -4.40 -10.03 -20.51
CA LYS A 139 -3.75 -11.32 -20.78
C LYS A 139 -4.71 -12.51 -20.64
N GLU A 140 -5.87 -12.33 -20.01
CA GLU A 140 -6.92 -13.35 -19.93
C GLU A 140 -7.67 -13.39 -21.28
N PRO A 141 -7.83 -14.56 -21.92
CA PRO A 141 -8.68 -14.68 -23.11
C PRO A 141 -10.14 -14.35 -22.74
N ALA A 142 -10.83 -13.67 -23.66
CA ALA A 142 -12.21 -13.19 -23.49
C ALA A 142 -13.22 -14.33 -23.28
#